data_AF-F9Q9X0-F1
#
_entry.id   AF-F9Q9X0-F1
#
_cell.length_a   1.000
_cell.length_b   1.000
_cell.length_c   1.000
_cell.angle_alpha   90.00
_cell.angle_beta   90.00
_cell.angle_gamma   90.00
#
_symmetry.space_group_name_H-M   'P 1'
#
loop_
_entity.id
_entity.type
_entity.pdbx_description
1 polymer ?
#
loop_
_entity_poly.entity_id
_entity_poly.type
_entity_poly.pdbx_seq_one_letter_code
_entity_poly.pdbx_strand_id
1 'polypeptide(L)'
;MSGLSTSNHPPRIALYSHDTMGFGHIRRNMLLAQSILEANPNADVLLLSGVREPGAFRLPKGADSITMPTYFKTKEGHYIPKFLGTDIKRLVKIRKEIIHA
;
A
#
# COMPACT_ATOMS: atom_id res chain seq x y z
N MET A 1 -0.76 8.18 -40.28
CA MET A 1 -1.51 8.69 -39.12
C MET A 1 -2.13 7.50 -38.40
N SER A 2 -1.38 6.85 -37.50
CA SER A 2 -1.91 5.78 -36.64
C SER A 2 -2.35 6.43 -35.32
N GLY A 3 -3.67 6.55 -35.13
CA GLY A 3 -4.23 7.01 -33.85
C GLY A 3 -3.83 6.05 -32.74
N LEU A 4 -3.16 6.58 -31.70
CA LEU A 4 -2.99 5.84 -30.46
C LEU A 4 -4.39 5.56 -29.90
N SER A 5 -4.78 4.29 -29.88
CA SER A 5 -5.88 3.83 -29.03
C SER A 5 -5.43 4.06 -27.59
N THR A 6 -5.86 5.16 -26.99
CA THR A 6 -5.80 5.30 -25.54
C THR A 6 -6.77 4.27 -24.99
N SER A 7 -6.23 3.17 -24.47
CA SER A 7 -7.02 2.20 -23.73
C SER A 7 -7.81 2.97 -22.66
N ASN A 8 -9.13 3.06 -22.80
CA ASN A 8 -9.99 3.83 -21.89
C ASN A 8 -10.21 3.09 -20.55
N HIS A 9 -9.17 2.42 -20.06
CA HIS A 9 -9.23 1.68 -18.81
C HIS A 9 -9.15 2.68 -17.67
N PRO A 10 -9.98 2.50 -16.63
CA PRO A 10 -9.86 3.32 -15.43
C PRO A 10 -8.43 3.28 -14.87
N PRO A 11 -7.89 4.40 -14.36
CA PRO A 11 -6.58 4.40 -13.74
C PRO A 11 -6.53 3.41 -12.56
N ARG A 12 -5.47 2.60 -12.51
CA ARG A 12 -5.20 1.68 -11.40
C ARG A 12 -3.99 2.19 -10.64
N ILE A 13 -4.19 2.57 -9.38
CA ILE A 13 -3.19 3.30 -8.59
C ILE A 13 -2.88 2.51 -7.32
N ALA A 14 -1.60 2.20 -7.11
CA ALA A 14 -1.12 1.58 -5.88
C ALA A 14 -0.48 2.63 -4.97
N LEU A 15 -0.99 2.81 -3.75
CA LEU A 15 -0.40 3.64 -2.71
C LEU A 15 0.32 2.74 -1.71
N TYR A 16 1.63 2.63 -1.87
CA TYR A 16 2.49 1.83 -1.01
C TYR A 16 3.12 2.66 0.09
N SER A 17 3.06 2.16 1.32
CA SER A 17 3.81 2.69 2.44
C SER A 17 4.60 1.60 3.14
N HIS A 18 5.84 1.93 3.50
CA HIS A 18 6.75 0.99 4.15
C HIS A 18 6.31 0.64 5.59
N ASP A 19 5.40 1.44 6.15
CA ASP A 19 4.72 1.38 7.45
C ASP A 19 5.46 0.63 8.55
N THR A 20 6.11 1.45 9.36
CA THR A 20 6.63 1.09 10.67
C THR A 20 5.56 1.35 11.73
N MET A 21 5.91 1.77 12.94
CA MET A 21 4.94 1.97 14.02
C MET A 21 3.97 3.14 13.75
N GLY A 22 2.70 2.99 14.13
CA GLY A 22 1.70 4.06 14.19
C GLY A 22 0.81 4.23 12.95
N PHE A 23 -0.24 5.04 13.09
CA PHE A 23 -1.31 5.21 12.10
C PHE A 23 -1.10 6.37 11.10
N GLY A 24 0.00 7.11 11.20
CA GLY A 24 0.20 8.33 10.41
C GLY A 24 0.25 8.09 8.90
N HIS A 25 0.96 7.03 8.48
CA HIS A 25 1.11 6.69 7.06
C HIS A 25 -0.20 6.23 6.43
N ILE A 26 -0.91 5.29 7.07
CA ILE A 26 -2.19 4.81 6.57
C ILE A 26 -3.22 5.95 6.52
N ARG A 27 -3.26 6.84 7.52
CA ARG A 27 -4.15 8.00 7.50
C ARG A 27 -3.86 8.94 6.33
N ARG A 28 -2.57 9.20 6.04
CA ARG A 28 -2.18 10.01 4.88
C ARG A 28 -2.59 9.34 3.57
N ASN A 29 -2.29 8.05 3.40
CA ASN A 29 -2.63 7.33 2.17
C ASN A 29 -4.14 7.24 1.96
N MET A 30 -4.93 7.11 3.04
CA MET A 30 -6.39 7.17 2.99
C MET A 30 -6.91 8.52 2.49
N LEU A 31 -6.34 9.63 2.95
CA LEU A 31 -6.72 10.96 2.47
C LEU A 31 -6.37 11.14 1.00
N LEU A 32 -5.21 10.65 0.56
CA LEU A 32 -4.82 10.68 -0.85
C LEU A 32 -5.75 9.81 -1.71
N ALA A 33 -6.08 8.59 -1.26
CA ALA A 33 -7.02 7.71 -1.96
C ALA A 33 -8.39 8.37 -2.11
N GLN A 34 -8.90 9.00 -1.05
CA GLN A 34 -10.15 9.75 -1.08
C GLN A 34 -10.11 10.86 -2.13
N SER A 35 -9.08 11.71 -2.12
CA SER A 35 -8.97 12.81 -3.09
C SER A 35 -8.83 12.32 -4.54
N ILE A 36 -8.12 11.20 -4.76
CA ILE A 36 -8.02 10.57 -6.08
C ILE A 36 -9.39 10.11 -6.57
N LEU A 37 -10.15 9.42 -5.71
CA LEU A 37 -11.46 8.86 -6.06
C LEU A 37 -12.56 9.92 -6.18
N GLU A 38 -12.43 11.04 -5.48
CA GLU A 38 -13.27 12.22 -5.68
C GLU A 38 -13.02 12.88 -7.05
N ALA A 39 -11.76 13.00 -7.44
CA ALA A 39 -11.38 13.58 -8.73
C ALA A 39 -11.66 12.65 -9.92
N ASN A 40 -11.58 11.33 -9.72
CA ASN A 40 -11.89 10.33 -10.71
C ASN A 40 -12.59 9.11 -10.09
N PRO A 41 -13.93 9.10 -10.04
CA PRO A 41 -14.71 8.02 -9.44
C PRO A 41 -14.59 6.66 -10.14
N ASN A 42 -14.00 6.62 -11.34
CA ASN A 42 -13.77 5.38 -12.06
C ASN A 42 -12.42 4.74 -11.70
N ALA A 43 -11.51 5.45 -11.03
CA ALA A 43 -10.20 4.90 -10.67
C ALA A 43 -10.32 3.77 -9.64
N ASP A 44 -9.38 2.83 -9.69
CA ASP A 44 -9.17 1.82 -8.66
C ASP A 44 -7.93 2.18 -7.84
N VAL A 45 -8.05 2.18 -6.51
CA VAL A 45 -6.93 2.48 -5.60
C VAL A 45 -6.64 1.29 -4.70
N LEU A 46 -5.40 0.81 -4.71
CA LEU A 46 -4.92 -0.25 -3.82
C LEU A 46 -3.97 0.31 -2.77
N LEU A 47 -4.31 0.15 -1.50
CA LEU A 47 -3.46 0.54 -0.38
C LEU A 47 -2.58 -0.62 0.06
N LEU A 48 -1.26 -0.48 -0.02
CA LEU A 48 -0.32 -1.51 0.45
C LEU A 48 0.36 -1.01 1.73
N SER A 49 -0.04 -1.56 2.87
CA SER A 49 0.31 -1.03 4.19
C SER A 49 0.72 -2.14 5.17
N GLY A 50 1.48 -1.80 6.19
CA GLY A 50 1.84 -2.73 7.27
C GLY A 50 0.79 -2.86 8.38
N VAL A 51 -0.26 -2.05 8.34
CA VAL A 51 -1.23 -1.91 9.43
C VAL A 51 -2.10 -3.17 9.53
N ARG A 52 -2.22 -3.70 10.75
CA ARG A 52 -2.93 -4.94 11.08
C ARG A 52 -4.10 -4.67 12.03
N GLU A 53 -4.83 -3.58 11.81
CA GLU A 53 -6.11 -3.33 12.48
C GLU A 53 -7.25 -3.31 11.45
N PRO A 54 -7.86 -4.49 11.18
CA PRO A 54 -9.09 -4.56 10.41
C PRO A 54 -10.15 -3.62 10.98
N GLY A 55 -10.79 -2.82 10.13
CA GLY A 55 -11.86 -1.91 10.53
C GLY A 55 -11.42 -0.60 11.20
N ALA A 56 -10.12 -0.36 11.40
CA ALA A 56 -9.63 0.93 11.93
C ALA A 56 -9.93 2.12 11.00
N PHE A 57 -10.10 1.84 9.70
CA PHE A 57 -10.41 2.85 8.69
C PHE A 57 -11.52 2.33 7.77
N ARG A 58 -12.46 3.21 7.42
CA ARG A 58 -13.44 2.94 6.37
C ARG A 58 -12.79 3.27 5.03
N LEU A 59 -12.66 2.27 4.16
CA LEU A 59 -12.18 2.46 2.79
C LEU A 59 -13.19 3.26 1.96
N PRO A 60 -12.75 4.25 1.15
CA PRO A 60 -13.62 4.86 0.17
C PRO A 60 -14.06 3.85 -0.89
N LYS A 61 -15.21 4.09 -1.52
CA LYS A 61 -15.66 3.29 -2.65
C LYS A 61 -14.64 3.39 -3.79
N GLY A 62 -14.21 2.24 -4.32
CA GLY A 62 -13.14 2.17 -5.33
C GLY A 62 -11.74 1.98 -4.74
N ALA A 63 -11.62 1.82 -3.41
CA ALA A 63 -10.38 1.42 -2.77
C ALA A 63 -10.46 0.03 -2.12
N ASP A 64 -9.33 -0.69 -2.18
CA ASP A 64 -9.08 -1.91 -1.41
C ASP A 64 -7.69 -1.84 -0.74
N SER A 65 -7.34 -2.82 0.09
CA SER A 65 -6.07 -2.82 0.81
C SER A 65 -5.43 -4.21 0.93
N ILE A 66 -4.10 -4.24 0.92
CA ILE A 66 -3.26 -5.40 1.22
C ILE A 66 -2.44 -5.10 2.48
N THR A 67 -2.51 -6.00 3.44
CA THR A 67 -1.64 -5.97 4.63
C THR A 67 -0.32 -6.69 4.36
N MET A 68 0.76 -5.92 4.38
CA MET A 68 2.11 -6.36 4.09
C MET A 68 2.77 -7.04 5.31
N PRO A 69 3.69 -8.00 5.08
CA PRO A 69 4.63 -8.44 6.11
C PRO A 69 5.50 -7.27 6.58
N THR A 70 5.56 -7.02 7.89
CA THR A 70 6.06 -5.74 8.44
C THR A 70 7.50 -5.77 8.93
N TYR A 71 8.12 -4.60 8.89
CA TYR A 71 9.38 -4.32 9.55
C TYR A 71 9.17 -3.96 11.03
N PHE A 72 10.18 -4.24 11.84
CA PHE A 72 10.36 -3.69 13.17
C PHE A 72 11.65 -2.87 13.17
N LYS A 73 11.59 -1.64 13.67
CA LYS A 73 12.76 -0.78 13.83
C LYS A 73 13.27 -0.92 15.25
N THR A 74 14.49 -1.45 15.42
CA THR A 74 15.10 -1.60 16.74
C THR A 74 15.51 -0.25 17.31
N LYS A 75 15.83 -0.19 18.61
CA LYS A 75 16.27 1.05 19.27
C LYS A 75 17.58 1.57 18.67
N GLU A 76 18.41 0.67 18.18
CA GLU A 76 19.68 0.91 17.50
C GLU A 76 19.47 1.36 16.05
N GLY A 77 18.21 1.41 15.57
CA GLY A 77 17.86 1.92 14.25
C GLY A 77 17.85 0.89 13.13
N HIS A 78 18.10 -0.39 13.42
CA HIS A 78 18.08 -1.46 12.43
C HIS A 78 16.67 -1.89 12.07
N TYR A 79 16.47 -2.31 10.83
CA TYR A 79 15.22 -2.96 10.39
C TYR A 79 15.37 -4.47 10.42
N ILE A 80 14.48 -5.11 11.18
CA ILE A 80 14.34 -6.57 11.22
C ILE A 80 12.90 -6.95 10.83
N PRO A 81 12.64 -8.20 10.43
CA PRO A 81 11.26 -8.66 10.31
C PRO A 81 10.54 -8.57 11.65
N LYS A 82 9.31 -8.04 11.65
CA LYS A 82 8.50 -7.95 12.88
C LYS A 82 7.95 -9.31 13.31
N PHE A 83 7.59 -10.14 12.34
CA PHE A 83 6.93 -11.43 12.58
C PHE A 83 7.54 -12.60 11.79
N LEU A 84 7.97 -12.36 10.55
CA LEU A 84 8.35 -13.44 9.64
C LEU A 84 9.84 -13.76 9.69
N GLY A 85 10.24 -14.66 10.59
CA GLY A 85 11.62 -15.10 10.74
C GLY A 85 12.57 -13.97 11.13
N THR A 86 13.87 -14.12 10.85
CA THR A 86 14.91 -13.14 11.22
C THR A 86 15.61 -12.50 10.01
N ASP A 87 15.48 -13.09 8.81
CA ASP A 87 16.15 -12.59 7.61
C ASP A 87 15.38 -11.44 6.94
N ILE A 88 15.95 -10.24 7.05
CA ILE A 88 15.44 -9.03 6.42
C ILE A 88 15.44 -9.11 4.88
N LYS A 89 16.42 -9.78 4.27
CA LYS A 89 16.51 -9.90 2.80
C LYS A 89 15.36 -10.76 2.27
N ARG A 90 15.03 -11.85 2.97
CA ARG A 90 13.84 -12.65 2.69
C ARG A 90 12.55 -11.84 2.81
N LEU A 91 12.42 -11.01 3.85
CA LEU A 91 11.25 -10.14 4.01
C LEU A 91 11.11 -9.15 2.84
N VAL A 92 12.21 -8.49 2.44
CA VAL A 92 12.24 -7.59 1.30
C VAL A 92 11.83 -8.32 0.02
N LYS A 93 12.34 -9.54 -0.21
CA LYS A 93 11.97 -10.35 -1.37
C LYS A 93 10.45 -10.61 -1.41
N ILE A 94 9.86 -11.06 -0.30
CA ILE A 94 8.42 -11.33 -0.24
C ILE A 94 7.60 -10.06 -0.50
N ARG A 95 7.97 -8.93 0.11
CA ARG A 95 7.29 -7.65 -0.13
C ARG A 95 7.38 -7.21 -1.59
N LYS A 96 8.53 -7.41 -2.22
CA LYS A 96 8.74 -7.14 -3.64
C LYS A 96 7.78 -7.98 -4.50
N GLU A 97 7.71 -9.29 -4.27
CA GLU A 97 6.81 -10.17 -5.03
C GLU A 97 5.34 -9.75 -4.88
N ILE A 98 4.90 -9.37 -3.68
CA ILE A 98 3.53 -8.87 -3.46
C ILE A 98 3.24 -7.58 -4.23
N ILE A 99 4.22 -6.66 -4.31
CA ILE A 99 4.04 -5.39 -5.03
C ILE A 99 4.02 -5.60 -6.56
N HIS A 100 4.68 -6.63 -7.06
CA HIS A 100 4.75 -6.93 -8.50
C HIS A 100 3.64 -7.86 -9.00
N ALA A 101 2.89 -8.51 -8.12
CA ALA A 101 1.80 -9.43 -8.47
C ALA A 101 0.64 -8.71 -9.16
#